data_AF-A0A7J4LCS5-F1
#
_entry.id   AF-A0A7J4LCS5-F1
#
_cell.length_a   1.000
_cell.length_b   1.000
_cell.length_c   1.000
_cell.angle_alpha   90.00
_cell.angle_beta   90.00
_cell.angle_gamma   90.00
#
_symmetry.space_group_name_H-M   'P 1'
#
loop_
_entity.id
_entity.type
_entity.pdbx_description
1 polymer ?
#
loop_
_entity_poly.entity_id
_entity_poly.type
_entity_poly.pdbx_seq_one_letter_code
_entity_poly.pdbx_strand_id
1 'polypeptide(L)'
;MTNIQNEVTNFIEQDVSIRRGLTRGIINTRALAKYIHKNLMLSSSIDAVISAIRRYETKEEPKEYIKKRYKLIAGAKVSSRTRMASVLFRKEMDVRNSLIKLYNKIDFSKGEVLRILEVSQFVKIVIDEANLKKVEELFTKKDIVEIEKKIGEISIIYSEDVKETPGVFAALTSELALNDISIIDGVICGSEHIFIINEDDQMKALQALHGISKWGEKN
;
A
#
# COMPACT_ATOMS: atom_id res chain seq x y z
N MET A 1 26.15 12.31 -28.39
CA MET A 1 25.03 11.48 -28.89
C MET A 1 24.57 10.62 -27.75
N THR A 2 23.37 10.84 -27.24
CA THR A 2 22.78 9.96 -26.23
C THR A 2 22.60 8.58 -26.84
N ASN A 3 23.06 7.54 -26.15
CA ASN A 3 22.92 6.18 -26.64
C ASN A 3 21.45 5.78 -26.53
N ILE A 4 20.77 5.58 -27.66
CA ILE A 4 19.35 5.16 -27.73
C ILE A 4 19.09 3.93 -26.86
N GLN A 5 20.07 3.03 -26.72
CA GLN A 5 19.96 1.88 -25.83
C GLN A 5 19.72 2.33 -24.40
N ASN A 6 20.49 3.31 -23.91
CA ASN A 6 20.41 3.79 -22.53
C ASN A 6 19.10 4.54 -22.27
N GLU A 7 18.65 5.37 -23.22
CA GLU A 7 17.37 6.10 -23.09
C GLU A 7 16.18 5.13 -23.00
N VAL A 8 16.15 4.12 -23.87
CA VAL A 8 15.09 3.10 -23.88
C VAL A 8 15.17 2.24 -22.61
N THR A 9 16.36 1.79 -22.21
CA THR A 9 16.55 1.02 -20.98
C THR A 9 16.08 1.81 -19.76
N ASN A 10 16.48 3.09 -19.63
CA ASN A 10 16.08 3.93 -18.50
C ASN A 10 14.57 4.12 -18.45
N PHE A 11 13.91 4.30 -19.60
CA PHE A 11 12.47 4.40 -19.67
C PHE A 11 11.78 3.11 -19.19
N ILE A 12 12.26 1.94 -19.63
CA ILE A 12 11.72 0.65 -19.20
C ILE A 12 11.93 0.44 -17.69
N GLU A 13 13.09 0.80 -17.15
CA GLU A 13 13.40 0.62 -15.72
C GLU A 13 12.58 1.51 -14.79
N GLN A 14 12.12 2.66 -15.27
CA GLN A 14 11.29 3.59 -14.50
C GLN A 14 9.83 3.13 -14.41
N ASP A 15 9.38 2.22 -15.28
CA ASP A 15 8.00 1.74 -15.30
C ASP A 15 7.94 0.23 -15.01
N VAL A 16 7.50 -0.09 -13.79
CA VAL A 16 7.37 -1.48 -13.32
C VAL A 16 6.36 -2.29 -14.14
N SER A 17 5.33 -1.66 -14.69
CA SER A 17 4.30 -2.31 -15.50
C SER A 17 4.86 -2.71 -16.85
N ILE A 18 5.63 -1.82 -17.50
CA ILE A 18 6.33 -2.12 -18.75
C ILE A 18 7.34 -3.25 -18.51
N ARG A 19 8.19 -3.14 -17.48
CA ARG A 19 9.19 -4.17 -17.17
C ARG A 19 8.54 -5.53 -16.94
N ARG A 20 7.51 -5.61 -16.09
CA ARG A 20 6.79 -6.87 -15.83
C ARG A 20 6.11 -7.43 -17.08
N GLY A 21 5.50 -6.57 -17.89
CA GLY A 21 4.85 -6.99 -19.13
C GLY A 21 5.82 -7.50 -20.18
N LEU A 22 7.03 -6.92 -20.28
CA LEU A 22 8.12 -7.42 -21.11
C LEU A 22 8.61 -8.77 -20.62
N THR A 23 8.93 -8.91 -19.32
CA THR A 23 9.34 -10.18 -18.71
C THR A 23 8.31 -11.29 -18.92
N ARG A 24 7.02 -10.97 -18.86
CA ARG A 24 5.93 -11.94 -19.08
C ARG A 24 5.65 -12.24 -20.56
N GLY A 25 6.29 -11.54 -21.49
CA GLY A 25 6.06 -11.70 -22.93
C GLY A 25 4.67 -11.23 -23.42
N ILE A 26 3.97 -10.40 -22.64
CA ILE A 26 2.60 -9.96 -22.94
C ILE A 26 2.53 -8.61 -23.67
N ILE A 27 3.65 -7.88 -23.76
CA ILE A 27 3.70 -6.57 -24.42
C ILE A 27 4.07 -6.71 -25.90
N ASN A 28 3.27 -6.09 -26.78
CA ASN A 28 3.64 -5.92 -28.17
C ASN A 28 4.82 -4.95 -28.31
N THR A 29 5.98 -5.45 -28.73
CA THR A 29 7.22 -4.67 -28.83
C THR A 29 7.08 -3.45 -29.75
N ARG A 30 6.34 -3.55 -30.86
CA ARG A 30 6.16 -2.43 -31.80
C ARG A 30 5.25 -1.35 -31.22
N ALA A 31 4.20 -1.73 -30.51
CA ALA A 31 3.34 -0.79 -29.79
C ALA A 31 4.12 -0.06 -28.69
N LEU A 32 4.90 -0.81 -27.90
CA LEU A 32 5.77 -0.23 -26.88
C LEU A 32 6.80 0.72 -27.50
N ALA A 33 7.43 0.35 -28.62
CA ALA A 33 8.40 1.22 -29.29
C ALA A 33 7.79 2.56 -29.70
N LYS A 34 6.56 2.56 -30.27
CA LYS A 34 5.84 3.80 -30.59
C LYS A 34 5.54 4.63 -29.34
N TYR A 35 5.16 3.98 -28.25
CA TYR A 35 4.90 4.65 -26.97
C TYR A 35 6.17 5.32 -26.42
N ILE A 36 7.29 4.60 -26.34
CA ILE A 36 8.57 5.14 -25.85
C ILE A 36 9.05 6.28 -26.75
N HIS A 37 9.02 6.07 -28.07
CA HIS A 37 9.44 7.06 -29.06
C HIS A 37 8.70 8.39 -28.90
N LYS A 38 7.37 8.33 -28.71
CA LYS A 38 6.53 9.51 -28.48
C LYS A 38 6.84 10.20 -27.14
N ASN A 39 6.96 9.43 -26.05
CA ASN A 39 7.16 10.00 -24.71
C ASN A 39 8.54 10.64 -24.52
N LEU A 40 9.57 10.07 -25.16
CA LEU A 40 10.94 10.60 -25.11
C LEU A 40 11.24 11.60 -26.24
N MET A 41 10.30 11.85 -27.16
CA MET A 41 10.48 12.73 -28.33
C MET A 41 11.76 12.41 -29.13
N LEU A 42 12.00 11.12 -29.37
CA LEU A 42 13.26 10.66 -29.97
C LEU A 42 13.35 11.05 -31.45
N SER A 43 14.53 11.49 -31.88
CA SER A 43 14.84 11.74 -33.30
C SER A 43 15.20 10.47 -34.09
N SER A 44 15.41 9.35 -33.39
CA SER A 44 15.75 8.05 -33.98
C SER A 44 14.53 7.36 -34.60
N SER A 45 14.76 6.32 -35.42
CA SER A 45 13.67 5.54 -36.00
C SER A 45 13.00 4.61 -34.98
N ILE A 46 11.73 4.29 -35.21
CA ILE A 46 11.00 3.31 -34.39
C ILE A 46 11.70 1.94 -34.40
N ASP A 47 12.30 1.54 -35.53
CA ASP A 47 13.01 0.26 -35.61
C ASP A 47 14.29 0.24 -34.74
N ALA A 48 14.96 1.40 -34.57
CA ALA A 48 16.06 1.53 -33.62
C ALA A 48 15.59 1.35 -32.16
N VAL A 49 14.41 1.89 -31.81
CA VAL A 49 13.78 1.67 -30.50
C VAL A 49 13.38 0.21 -30.31
N ILE A 50 12.77 -0.44 -31.31
CA ILE A 50 12.45 -1.88 -31.26
C ILE A 50 13.72 -2.70 -31.01
N SER A 51 14.81 -2.38 -31.71
CA SER A 51 16.10 -3.03 -31.54
C SER A 51 16.64 -2.85 -30.11
N ALA A 52 16.47 -1.66 -29.52
CA ALA A 52 16.87 -1.40 -28.15
C ALA A 52 16.03 -2.14 -27.12
N ILE A 53 14.70 -2.21 -27.29
CA ILE A 53 13.80 -2.99 -26.42
C ILE A 53 14.18 -4.47 -26.47
N ARG A 54 14.49 -5.03 -27.64
CA ARG A 54 14.87 -6.45 -27.78
C ARG A 54 16.19 -6.80 -27.08
N ARG A 55 17.09 -5.83 -26.91
CA ARG A 55 18.36 -6.00 -26.18
C ARG A 55 18.21 -5.78 -24.68
N TYR A 56 17.05 -5.31 -24.21
CA TYR A 56 16.81 -5.14 -22.78
C TYR A 56 16.71 -6.53 -22.12
N GLU A 57 17.62 -6.80 -21.19
CA GLU A 57 17.64 -8.05 -20.43
C GLU A 57 16.56 -8.03 -19.34
N THR A 58 15.58 -8.90 -19.47
CA THR A 58 14.52 -9.05 -18.46
C THR A 58 15.01 -9.95 -17.33
N LYS A 59 14.83 -9.51 -16.08
CA LYS A 59 14.97 -10.38 -14.91
C LYS A 59 13.64 -11.05 -14.62
N GLU A 60 13.58 -12.38 -14.76
CA GLU A 60 12.40 -13.14 -14.39
C GLU A 60 12.24 -13.18 -12.87
N GLU A 61 11.01 -12.94 -12.41
CA GLU A 61 10.64 -13.22 -11.03
C GLU A 61 10.47 -14.74 -10.87
N PRO A 62 11.12 -15.37 -9.88
CA PRO A 62 10.95 -16.79 -9.63
C PRO A 62 9.47 -17.15 -9.46
N LYS A 63 8.98 -18.11 -10.26
CA LYS A 63 7.57 -18.55 -10.25
C LYS A 63 7.11 -19.00 -8.86
N GLU A 64 8.02 -19.55 -8.07
CA GLU A 64 7.76 -19.95 -6.68
C GLU A 64 7.35 -18.76 -5.80
N TYR A 65 8.02 -17.61 -5.91
CA TYR A 65 7.64 -16.41 -5.15
C TYR A 65 6.27 -15.88 -5.55
N ILE A 66 5.95 -15.93 -6.85
CA ILE A 66 4.62 -15.57 -7.34
C ILE A 66 3.58 -16.47 -6.68
N LYS A 67 3.73 -17.79 -6.79
CA LYS A 67 2.77 -18.73 -6.20
C LYS A 67 2.64 -18.57 -4.69
N LYS A 68 3.77 -18.48 -3.97
CA LYS A 68 3.81 -18.29 -2.51
C LYS A 68 3.07 -17.01 -2.10
N ARG A 69 3.28 -15.89 -2.81
CA ARG A 69 2.60 -14.61 -2.55
C ARG A 69 1.09 -14.75 -2.57
N TYR A 70 0.54 -15.30 -3.65
CA TYR A 70 -0.91 -15.36 -3.79
C TYR A 70 -1.54 -16.42 -2.89
N LYS A 71 -0.84 -17.53 -2.61
CA LYS A 71 -1.25 -18.48 -1.58
C LYS A 71 -1.34 -17.84 -0.19
N LEU A 72 -0.38 -16.97 0.17
CA LEU A 72 -0.43 -16.22 1.42
C LEU A 72 -1.60 -15.25 1.48
N ILE A 73 -1.87 -14.52 0.39
CA ILE A 73 -3.02 -13.62 0.31
C ILE A 73 -4.34 -14.40 0.43
N ALA A 74 -4.46 -15.55 -0.26
CA ALA A 74 -5.63 -16.41 -0.21
C ALA A 74 -5.89 -16.98 1.20
N GLY A 75 -4.83 -17.34 1.92
CA GLY A 75 -4.92 -17.86 3.28
C GLY A 75 -5.04 -16.79 4.38
N ALA A 76 -5.04 -15.51 4.02
CA ALA A 76 -5.07 -14.43 4.98
C ALA A 76 -6.45 -14.25 5.62
N LYS A 77 -6.47 -13.93 6.91
CA LYS A 77 -7.69 -13.51 7.60
C LYS A 77 -7.87 -12.00 7.42
N VAL A 78 -8.96 -11.61 6.78
CA VAL A 78 -9.32 -10.19 6.58
C VAL A 78 -10.42 -9.80 7.56
N SER A 79 -10.25 -8.68 8.24
CA SER A 79 -11.27 -8.05 9.08
C SER A 79 -11.31 -6.56 8.82
N SER A 80 -12.43 -5.91 9.15
CA SER A 80 -12.58 -4.47 8.94
C SER A 80 -13.34 -3.79 10.06
N ARG A 81 -13.06 -2.52 10.30
CA ARG A 81 -13.75 -1.67 11.27
C ARG A 81 -14.13 -0.34 10.62
N THR A 82 -15.31 0.15 10.98
CA THR A 82 -15.89 1.43 10.53
C THR A 82 -16.03 2.36 11.73
N ARG A 83 -16.42 3.62 11.52
CA ARG A 83 -16.64 4.62 12.58
C ARG A 83 -15.37 4.80 13.41
N MET A 84 -14.25 4.89 12.71
CA MET A 84 -12.95 5.16 13.30
C MET A 84 -12.59 6.62 13.07
N ALA A 85 -11.63 7.11 13.85
CA ALA A 85 -11.04 8.42 13.67
C ALA A 85 -9.52 8.35 13.88
N SER A 86 -8.78 9.20 13.17
CA SER A 86 -7.35 9.40 13.38
C SER A 86 -7.11 10.77 13.99
N VAL A 87 -6.12 10.85 14.88
CA VAL A 87 -5.66 12.13 15.43
C VAL A 87 -4.15 12.18 15.33
N LEU A 88 -3.64 13.22 14.68
CA LEU A 88 -2.22 13.49 14.53
C LEU A 88 -1.79 14.54 15.56
N PHE A 89 -0.72 14.25 16.28
CA PHE A 89 -0.14 15.12 17.29
C PHE A 89 1.31 15.45 16.97
N ARG A 90 1.79 16.59 17.45
CA ARG A 90 3.24 16.85 17.53
C ARG A 90 3.86 15.95 18.58
N LYS A 91 5.06 15.46 18.33
CA LYS A 91 5.78 14.58 19.26
C LYS A 91 6.41 15.38 20.41
N GLU A 92 5.60 15.63 21.43
CA GLU A 92 5.98 16.35 22.65
C GLU A 92 5.81 15.48 23.90
N MET A 93 6.49 15.86 25.00
CA MET A 93 6.42 15.09 26.25
C MET A 93 5.00 15.08 26.86
N ASP A 94 4.29 16.20 26.76
CA ASP A 94 2.90 16.30 27.24
C ASP A 94 1.97 15.36 26.48
N VAL A 95 2.14 15.24 25.16
CA VAL A 95 1.40 14.29 24.32
C VAL A 95 1.66 12.86 24.76
N ARG A 96 2.92 12.48 25.04
CA ARG A 96 3.23 11.14 25.56
C ARG A 96 2.55 10.86 26.90
N ASN A 97 2.56 11.82 27.83
CA ASN A 97 1.89 11.68 29.12
C ASN A 97 0.37 11.51 28.96
N SER A 98 -0.25 12.27 28.05
CA SER A 98 -1.68 12.15 27.75
C SER A 98 -2.02 10.84 27.03
N LEU A 99 -1.14 10.30 26.19
CA LEU A 99 -1.32 8.99 25.55
C LEU A 99 -1.35 7.85 26.57
N ILE A 100 -0.50 7.88 27.62
CA ILE A 100 -0.55 6.90 28.71
C ILE A 100 -1.91 6.95 29.41
N LYS A 101 -2.42 8.16 29.69
CA LYS A 101 -3.75 8.35 30.30
C LYS A 101 -4.86 7.86 29.39
N LEU A 102 -4.76 8.13 28.08
CA LEU A 102 -5.72 7.68 27.08
C LEU A 102 -5.76 6.15 27.03
N TYR A 103 -4.60 5.50 26.95
CA TYR A 103 -4.47 4.05 26.93
C TYR A 103 -5.23 3.39 28.08
N ASN A 104 -5.12 3.94 29.29
CA ASN A 104 -5.82 3.43 30.47
C ASN A 104 -7.35 3.69 30.47
N LYS A 105 -7.85 4.57 29.60
CA LYS A 105 -9.30 4.86 29.45
C LYS A 105 -9.95 4.08 28.31
N ILE A 106 -9.19 3.38 27.48
CA ILE A 106 -9.71 2.55 26.39
C ILE A 106 -10.13 1.20 26.96
N ASP A 107 -11.36 0.78 26.65
CA ASP A 107 -11.92 -0.48 27.14
C ASP A 107 -11.64 -1.61 26.14
N PHE A 108 -10.39 -2.08 26.12
CA PHE A 108 -9.97 -3.18 25.25
C PHE A 108 -10.77 -4.48 25.47
N SER A 109 -11.34 -4.67 26.67
CA SER A 109 -12.17 -5.85 26.99
C SER A 109 -13.47 -5.90 26.18
N LYS A 110 -13.96 -4.73 25.75
CA LYS A 110 -15.12 -4.58 24.86
C LYS A 110 -14.75 -4.50 23.38
N GLY A 111 -13.47 -4.69 23.06
CA GLY A 111 -12.97 -4.62 21.69
C GLY A 111 -12.78 -3.21 21.13
N GLU A 112 -12.75 -2.18 22.00
CA GLU A 112 -12.29 -0.84 21.63
C GLU A 112 -10.85 -0.91 21.11
N VAL A 113 -10.54 -0.04 20.15
CA VAL A 113 -9.25 0.00 19.47
C VAL A 113 -8.54 1.29 19.79
N LEU A 114 -7.25 1.14 20.05
CA LEU A 114 -6.28 2.22 20.06
C LEU A 114 -5.00 1.72 19.40
N ARG A 115 -4.72 2.26 18.22
CA ARG A 115 -3.43 2.09 17.55
C ARG A 115 -2.63 3.36 17.75
N ILE A 116 -1.37 3.23 18.14
CA ILE A 116 -0.45 4.36 18.33
C ILE A 116 0.72 4.15 17.38
N LEU A 117 0.92 5.11 16.49
CA LEU A 117 2.03 5.16 15.55
C LEU A 117 2.91 6.36 15.90
N GLU A 118 4.14 6.10 16.30
CA GLU A 118 5.09 7.16 16.62
C GLU A 118 6.20 7.21 15.57
N VAL A 119 6.38 8.37 14.94
CA VAL A 119 7.44 8.63 13.97
C VAL A 119 8.39 9.71 14.49
N SER A 120 9.26 10.25 13.64
CA SER A 120 10.31 11.19 14.05
C SER A 120 9.75 12.47 14.69
N GLN A 121 8.69 13.05 14.12
CA GLN A 121 8.15 14.35 14.54
C GLN A 121 6.69 14.31 15.01
N PHE A 122 6.00 13.20 14.76
CA PHE A 122 4.57 13.09 15.01
C PHE A 122 4.23 11.80 15.74
N VAL A 123 3.10 11.85 16.45
CA VAL A 123 2.41 10.66 16.93
C VAL A 123 1.03 10.69 16.30
N LYS A 124 0.63 9.61 15.63
CA LYS A 124 -0.74 9.41 15.17
C LYS A 124 -1.40 8.35 16.03
N ILE A 125 -2.65 8.57 16.39
CA ILE A 125 -3.50 7.51 16.93
C ILE A 125 -4.64 7.21 15.97
N VAL A 126 -5.08 5.96 15.98
CA VAL A 126 -6.33 5.52 15.35
C VAL A 126 -7.19 4.89 16.43
N ILE A 127 -8.42 5.37 16.59
CA ILE A 127 -9.35 4.97 17.64
C ILE A 127 -10.77 4.84 17.10
N ASP A 128 -11.65 4.18 17.85
CA ASP A 128 -13.09 4.30 17.60
C ASP A 128 -13.51 5.77 17.71
N GLU A 129 -14.34 6.26 16.79
CA GLU A 129 -14.77 7.65 16.76
C GLU A 129 -15.49 8.06 18.06
N ALA A 130 -16.20 7.12 18.70
CA ALA A 130 -16.83 7.31 20.00
C ALA A 130 -15.85 7.73 21.12
N ASN A 131 -14.56 7.40 20.96
CA ASN A 131 -13.50 7.74 21.92
C ASN A 131 -12.86 9.11 21.66
N LEU A 132 -13.25 9.85 20.60
CA LEU A 132 -12.71 11.20 20.34
C LEU A 132 -12.95 12.17 21.49
N LYS A 133 -14.07 12.05 22.20
CA LYS A 133 -14.34 12.90 23.37
C LYS A 133 -13.30 12.70 24.48
N LYS A 134 -12.82 11.47 24.68
CA LYS A 134 -11.72 11.17 25.62
C LYS A 134 -10.42 11.84 25.19
N VAL A 135 -10.20 12.01 23.87
CA VAL A 135 -9.04 12.74 23.33
C VAL A 135 -9.18 14.24 23.59
N GLU A 136 -10.33 14.84 23.28
CA GLU A 136 -10.57 16.26 23.53
C GLU A 136 -10.45 16.66 25.01
N GLU A 137 -10.74 15.73 25.93
CA GLU A 137 -10.58 15.92 27.38
C GLU A 137 -9.11 15.82 27.86
N LEU A 138 -8.26 15.06 27.17
CA LEU A 138 -6.89 14.75 27.60
C LEU A 138 -5.81 15.56 26.88
N PHE A 139 -6.10 16.06 25.68
CA PHE A 139 -5.14 16.74 24.82
C PHE A 139 -5.63 18.16 24.56
N THR A 140 -4.71 19.13 24.52
CA THR A 140 -5.06 20.51 24.22
C THR A 140 -5.06 20.76 22.72
N LYS A 141 -5.82 21.75 22.25
CA LYS A 141 -5.91 22.07 20.81
C LYS A 141 -4.57 22.40 20.16
N LYS A 142 -3.60 22.91 20.92
CA LYS A 142 -2.24 23.19 20.42
C LYS A 142 -1.43 21.91 20.13
N ASP A 143 -1.77 20.81 20.78
CA ASP A 143 -1.06 19.53 20.66
C ASP A 143 -1.50 18.78 19.38
N ILE A 144 -2.72 19.05 18.93
CA ILE A 144 -3.39 18.39 17.82
C ILE A 144 -3.04 19.13 16.52
N VAL A 145 -2.47 18.39 15.58
CA VAL A 145 -2.17 18.85 14.22
C VAL A 145 -3.38 18.66 13.31
N GLU A 146 -4.02 17.49 13.41
CA GLU A 146 -5.10 17.08 12.51
C GLU A 146 -6.02 16.06 13.19
N ILE A 147 -7.30 16.11 12.84
CA ILE A 147 -8.29 15.10 13.21
C ILE A 147 -9.01 14.68 11.92
N GLU A 148 -8.93 13.40 11.58
CA GLU A 148 -9.70 12.81 10.50
C GLU A 148 -10.80 11.92 11.08
N LYS A 149 -12.02 12.09 10.58
CA LYS A 149 -13.20 11.28 10.94
C LYS A 149 -13.65 10.49 9.72
N LYS A 150 -14.55 9.52 9.93
CA LYS A 150 -15.07 8.67 8.85
C LYS A 150 -13.96 7.93 8.11
N ILE A 151 -13.00 7.39 8.87
CA ILE A 151 -12.00 6.49 8.31
C ILE A 151 -12.42 5.04 8.60
N GLY A 152 -12.08 4.17 7.66
CA GLY A 152 -12.21 2.74 7.78
C GLY A 152 -10.85 2.11 8.05
N GLU A 153 -10.85 0.98 8.77
CA GLU A 153 -9.69 0.14 8.97
C GLU A 153 -9.92 -1.22 8.31
N ILE A 154 -8.94 -1.71 7.58
CA ILE A 154 -8.88 -3.09 7.09
C ILE A 154 -7.62 -3.74 7.64
N SER A 155 -7.78 -4.79 8.44
CA SER A 155 -6.70 -5.61 8.97
C SER A 155 -6.63 -6.93 8.21
N ILE A 156 -5.42 -7.30 7.80
CA ILE A 156 -5.12 -8.51 7.05
C ILE A 156 -4.00 -9.26 7.77
N ILE A 157 -4.30 -10.45 8.26
CA ILE A 157 -3.38 -11.28 9.04
C ILE A 157 -2.98 -12.51 8.21
N TYR A 158 -1.68 -12.71 8.01
CA TYR A 158 -1.09 -13.79 7.21
C TYR A 158 -0.45 -14.86 8.12
N SER A 159 0.12 -15.90 7.50
CA SER A 159 1.15 -16.70 8.18
C SER A 159 2.47 -15.92 8.29
N GLU A 160 3.36 -16.34 9.19
CA GLU A 160 4.67 -15.70 9.42
C GLU A 160 5.55 -15.62 8.16
N ASP A 161 5.33 -16.50 7.17
CA ASP A 161 6.08 -16.54 5.90
C ASP A 161 5.96 -15.24 5.08
N VAL A 162 4.99 -14.37 5.40
CA VAL A 162 4.81 -13.07 4.75
C VAL A 162 6.07 -12.20 4.83
N LYS A 163 6.85 -12.31 5.92
CA LYS A 163 8.09 -11.55 6.12
C LYS A 163 9.18 -11.89 5.10
N GLU A 164 9.14 -13.11 4.57
CA GLU A 164 10.13 -13.64 3.61
C GLU A 164 9.57 -13.74 2.19
N THR A 165 8.37 -13.21 1.95
CA THR A 165 7.69 -13.33 0.65
C THR A 165 7.54 -11.95 0.01
N PRO A 166 8.45 -11.56 -0.90
CA PRO A 166 8.41 -10.26 -1.55
C PRO A 166 7.09 -10.02 -2.29
N GLY A 167 6.65 -8.76 -2.26
CA GLY A 167 5.57 -8.25 -3.10
C GLY A 167 4.14 -8.55 -2.65
N VAL A 168 3.93 -9.16 -1.48
CA VAL A 168 2.58 -9.29 -0.87
C VAL A 168 1.95 -7.90 -0.68
N PHE A 169 2.65 -6.99 -0.01
CA PHE A 169 2.18 -5.61 0.18
C PHE A 169 1.91 -4.90 -1.15
N ALA A 170 2.85 -5.00 -2.10
CA ALA A 170 2.71 -4.39 -3.42
C ALA A 170 1.49 -4.92 -4.20
N ALA A 171 1.16 -6.20 -4.08
CA ALA A 171 -0.01 -6.77 -4.73
C ALA A 171 -1.30 -6.17 -4.16
N LEU A 172 -1.42 -6.10 -2.83
CA LEU A 172 -2.59 -5.55 -2.16
C LEU A 172 -2.78 -4.07 -2.46
N THR A 173 -1.72 -3.27 -2.37
CA THR A 173 -1.81 -1.83 -2.66
C THR A 173 -2.06 -1.55 -4.14
N SER A 174 -1.57 -2.41 -5.05
CA SER A 174 -1.92 -2.31 -6.48
C SER A 174 -3.41 -2.54 -6.70
N GLU A 175 -4.02 -3.54 -6.03
CA GLU A 175 -5.46 -3.79 -6.15
C GLU A 175 -6.30 -2.62 -5.61
N LEU A 176 -5.90 -2.03 -4.49
CA LEU A 176 -6.55 -0.82 -3.97
C LEU A 176 -6.43 0.34 -4.96
N ALA A 177 -5.23 0.59 -5.50
CA ALA A 177 -4.98 1.65 -6.46
C ALA A 177 -5.76 1.46 -7.79
N LEU A 178 -5.84 0.24 -8.31
CA LEU A 178 -6.63 -0.10 -9.51
C LEU A 178 -8.13 0.12 -9.32
N ASN A 179 -8.59 0.18 -8.08
CA ASN A 179 -9.96 0.47 -7.70
C ASN A 179 -10.12 1.91 -7.18
N ASP A 180 -9.19 2.82 -7.46
CA ASP A 180 -9.25 4.24 -7.05
C ASP A 180 -9.39 4.45 -5.53
N ILE A 181 -8.82 3.55 -4.72
CA ILE A 181 -8.91 3.61 -3.25
C ILE A 181 -7.64 4.21 -2.70
N SER A 182 -7.75 5.37 -2.07
CA SER A 182 -6.64 6.02 -1.40
C SER A 182 -6.36 5.40 -0.04
N ILE A 183 -5.08 5.14 0.25
CA ILE A 183 -4.62 4.71 1.57
C ILE A 183 -4.24 5.97 2.35
N ILE A 184 -4.96 6.23 3.44
CA ILE A 184 -4.72 7.34 4.38
C ILE A 184 -3.52 7.00 5.27
N ASP A 185 -3.45 5.77 5.76
CA ASP A 185 -2.36 5.27 6.58
C ASP A 185 -2.16 3.75 6.40
N GLY A 186 -0.99 3.25 6.77
CA GLY A 186 -0.61 1.86 6.65
C GLY A 186 0.31 1.42 7.78
N VAL A 187 -0.07 0.35 8.48
CA VAL A 187 0.74 -0.25 9.55
C VAL A 187 1.10 -1.68 9.16
N ILE A 188 2.37 -2.03 9.35
CA ILE A 188 2.84 -3.40 9.26
C ILE A 188 3.44 -3.74 10.62
N CYS A 189 2.86 -4.73 11.30
CA CYS A 189 3.36 -5.21 12.57
C CYS A 189 3.31 -6.75 12.59
N GLY A 190 4.48 -7.38 12.64
CA GLY A 190 4.57 -8.84 12.57
C GLY A 190 4.03 -9.38 11.25
N SER A 191 3.02 -10.24 11.33
CA SER A 191 2.31 -10.86 10.20
C SER A 191 0.95 -10.20 9.94
N GLU A 192 0.74 -8.98 10.41
CA GLU A 192 -0.48 -8.19 10.19
C GLU A 192 -0.17 -6.92 9.39
N HIS A 193 -0.96 -6.69 8.33
CA HIS A 193 -1.03 -5.42 7.61
C HIS A 193 -2.36 -4.75 7.93
N ILE A 194 -2.31 -3.47 8.26
CA ILE A 194 -3.49 -2.64 8.47
C ILE A 194 -3.46 -1.49 7.46
N PHE A 195 -4.58 -1.31 6.75
CA PHE A 195 -4.81 -0.17 5.90
C PHE A 195 -5.89 0.71 6.53
N ILE A 196 -5.60 2.00 6.61
CA ILE A 196 -6.57 3.04 6.96
C ILE A 196 -6.97 3.72 5.65
N ILE A 197 -8.26 3.78 5.39
CA ILE A 197 -8.85 4.31 4.16
C ILE A 197 -10.05 5.19 4.50
N ASN A 198 -10.64 5.87 3.52
CA ASN A 198 -11.94 6.50 3.72
C ASN A 198 -12.99 5.41 3.99
N GLU A 199 -13.85 5.61 4.99
CA GLU A 199 -14.93 4.67 5.32
C GLU A 199 -15.88 4.44 4.14
N ASP A 200 -16.10 5.46 3.31
CA ASP A 200 -16.97 5.38 2.12
C ASP A 200 -16.43 4.36 1.08
N ASP A 201 -15.11 4.14 1.04
CA ASP A 201 -14.45 3.19 0.14
C ASP A 201 -14.35 1.76 0.71
N GLN A 202 -14.77 1.55 1.97
CA GLN A 202 -14.48 0.32 2.71
C GLN A 202 -15.05 -0.93 2.06
N MET A 203 -16.28 -0.87 1.56
CA MET A 203 -16.89 -2.00 0.85
C MET A 203 -16.17 -2.30 -0.47
N LYS A 204 -15.76 -1.27 -1.21
CA LYS A 204 -15.01 -1.41 -2.47
C LYS A 204 -13.64 -2.04 -2.21
N ALA A 205 -12.97 -1.60 -1.14
CA ALA A 205 -11.66 -2.14 -0.74
C ALA A 205 -11.74 -3.62 -0.37
N LEU A 206 -12.72 -4.01 0.44
CA LEU A 206 -12.94 -5.42 0.79
C LEU A 206 -13.22 -6.28 -0.44
N GLN A 207 -14.00 -5.79 -1.39
CA GLN A 207 -14.26 -6.49 -2.65
C GLN A 207 -12.99 -6.67 -3.49
N ALA A 208 -12.16 -5.63 -3.62
CA ALA A 208 -10.90 -5.70 -4.34
C ALA A 208 -9.94 -6.72 -3.71
N LEU A 209 -9.77 -6.66 -2.39
CA LEU A 209 -8.92 -7.58 -1.63
C LEU A 209 -9.41 -9.03 -1.68
N HIS A 210 -10.74 -9.23 -1.67
CA HIS A 210 -11.33 -10.56 -1.87
C HIS A 210 -11.17 -11.06 -3.31
N GLY A 211 -11.15 -10.16 -4.30
CA GLY A 211 -10.90 -10.51 -5.70
C GLY A 211 -9.53 -11.14 -5.90
N ILE A 212 -8.48 -10.52 -5.36
CA ILE A 212 -7.11 -11.03 -5.45
C ILE A 212 -6.89 -12.32 -4.64
N SER A 213 -7.62 -12.51 -3.53
CA SER A 213 -7.51 -13.75 -2.72
C SER A 213 -7.95 -14.98 -3.53
N LYS A 214 -9.01 -14.86 -4.35
CA LYS A 214 -9.48 -15.94 -5.23
C LYS A 214 -8.48 -16.34 -6.30
N TRP A 215 -7.62 -15.42 -6.74
CA TRP A 215 -6.57 -15.74 -7.70
C TRP A 215 -5.56 -16.72 -7.09
N GLY A 216 -5.25 -16.56 -5.80
CA GLY A 216 -4.37 -17.45 -5.05
C GLY A 216 -4.97 -18.82 -4.72
N GLU A 217 -6.29 -18.96 -4.66
CA GLU A 217 -6.94 -20.27 -4.49
C GLU A 217 -6.83 -21.16 -5.74
N LYS A 218 -6.72 -20.54 -6.92
CA LYS A 218 -6.72 -21.24 -8.22
C LYS A 218 -5.34 -21.63 -8.73
N ASN A 219 -4.25 -21.18 -8.10
CA ASN A 219 -2.87 -21.32 -8.60
C ASN A 219 -1.90 -21.81 -7.53
#